data_AF-R5CX19-F1
#
_entry.id   AF-R5CX19-F1
#
_cell.length_a   1.000
_cell.length_b   1.000
_cell.length_c   1.000
_cell.angle_alpha   90.00
_cell.angle_beta   90.00
_cell.angle_gamma   90.00
#
_symmetry.space_group_name_H-M   'P 1'
#
loop_
_entity.id
_entity.type
_entity.pdbx_description
1 polymer ?
#
loop_
_entity_poly.entity_id
_entity_poly.type
_entity_poly.pdbx_seq_one_letter_code
_entity_poly.pdbx_strand_id
1 'polypeptide(L)'
;MKKFVLLSLLCMFLSTGWVFAQTGKYVEVIYFHGKQRCPTCRAIEKYTKEVVYNDFAKFVKSGKVRFKEVDISTPQGEKIADKYRVSWSSLYVNGWNNGKEKRNDLTRMGFKYARNNTAQFKTELKKKINQLLK
;
A
#
# COMPACT_ATOMS: atom_id res chain seq x y z
N MET A 1 43.14 47.62 -17.68
CA MET A 1 42.68 46.35 -18.28
C MET A 1 41.74 45.69 -17.27
N LYS A 2 40.45 46.04 -17.30
CA LYS A 2 39.35 45.29 -17.93
C LYS A 2 39.10 43.88 -17.33
N LYS A 3 38.15 43.87 -16.37
CA LYS A 3 37.03 42.93 -16.17
C LYS A 3 37.32 41.51 -15.66
N PHE A 4 36.25 40.92 -15.11
CA PHE A 4 36.04 39.53 -14.64
C PHE A 4 36.48 39.31 -13.19
N VAL A 5 35.64 38.91 -12.22
CA VAL A 5 34.47 38.01 -12.16
C VAL A 5 33.68 38.46 -10.90
N LEU A 6 32.38 38.78 -10.97
CA LEU A 6 31.26 37.89 -10.59
C LEU A 6 31.47 37.21 -9.20
N LEU A 7 30.53 37.06 -8.29
CA LEU A 7 29.09 37.29 -8.22
C LEU A 7 28.76 37.04 -6.73
N SER A 8 28.05 37.99 -6.13
CA SER A 8 27.29 37.82 -4.90
C SER A 8 26.38 36.58 -4.95
N LEU A 9 26.48 35.65 -3.99
CA LEU A 9 25.36 34.77 -3.60
C LEU A 9 25.65 34.06 -2.26
N LEU A 10 25.48 34.86 -1.20
CA LEU A 10 25.00 34.40 0.09
C LEU A 10 23.58 33.85 -0.11
N CYS A 11 23.41 32.53 -0.20
CA CYS A 11 22.10 31.89 -0.06
C CYS A 11 22.25 30.57 0.69
N MET A 12 22.00 30.65 2.00
CA MET A 12 21.22 29.69 2.79
C MET A 12 20.96 28.34 2.12
N PHE A 13 21.83 27.36 2.34
CA PHE A 13 21.47 25.94 2.28
C PHE A 13 21.40 25.37 3.70
N LEU A 14 20.60 26.00 4.56
CA LEU A 14 20.10 25.40 5.80
C LEU A 14 18.66 24.91 5.58
N SER A 15 18.51 23.92 4.72
CA SER A 15 17.28 23.14 4.65
C SER A 15 17.55 21.78 4.00
N THR A 16 18.53 21.05 4.54
CA THR A 16 18.37 19.59 4.60
C THR A 16 17.26 19.31 5.62
N GLY A 17 16.04 19.71 5.27
CA GLY A 17 14.84 19.21 5.92
C GLY A 17 14.86 17.72 5.68
N TRP A 18 15.30 16.97 6.69
CA TRP A 18 14.96 15.57 6.76
C TRP A 18 13.44 15.53 6.74
N VAL A 19 12.88 15.18 5.58
CA VAL A 19 11.50 14.73 5.49
C VAL A 19 11.50 13.37 6.20
N PHE A 20 11.41 13.40 7.53
CA PHE A 20 10.98 12.22 8.26
C PHE A 20 9.58 11.92 7.75
N ALA A 21 9.43 10.82 7.00
CA ALA A 21 8.13 10.31 6.64
C ALA A 21 7.28 10.26 7.90
N GLN A 22 6.08 10.83 7.88
CA GLN A 22 5.22 10.93 9.06
C GLN A 22 4.90 9.52 9.57
N THR A 23 5.67 9.04 10.54
CA THR A 23 5.59 7.67 11.03
C THR A 23 4.49 7.58 12.08
N GLY A 24 3.23 7.53 11.63
CA GLY A 24 2.06 7.26 12.47
C GLY A 24 1.62 5.80 12.40
N LYS A 25 0.63 5.43 13.23
CA LYS A 25 -0.03 4.11 13.18
C LYS A 25 -1.08 4.09 12.06
N TYR A 26 -1.00 3.12 11.15
CA TYR A 26 -1.99 2.93 10.08
C TYR A 26 -2.05 1.47 9.61
N VAL A 27 -3.10 1.15 8.85
CA VAL A 27 -3.26 -0.12 8.15
C VAL A 27 -3.07 0.11 6.66
N GLU A 28 -2.25 -0.73 6.02
CA GLU A 28 -2.03 -0.72 4.58
C GLU A 28 -2.56 -2.00 3.95
N VAL A 29 -3.50 -1.88 3.04
CA VAL A 29 -4.04 -2.99 2.25
C VAL A 29 -3.37 -2.97 0.89
N ILE A 30 -2.57 -3.99 0.59
CA ILE A 30 -1.78 -4.05 -0.64
C ILE A 30 -2.29 -5.19 -1.50
N TYR A 31 -2.63 -4.89 -2.74
CA TYR A 31 -2.98 -5.88 -3.74
C TYR A 31 -1.91 -5.90 -4.85
N PHE A 32 -1.21 -7.02 -4.96
CA PHE A 32 -0.27 -7.29 -6.04
C PHE A 32 -0.97 -7.95 -7.22
N HIS A 33 -0.59 -7.61 -8.44
CA HIS A 33 -1.04 -8.31 -9.64
C HIS A 33 0.03 -8.26 -10.74
N GLY A 34 -0.01 -9.24 -11.64
CA GLY A 34 0.70 -9.17 -12.92
C GLY A 34 -0.17 -8.58 -14.04
N LYS A 35 0.37 -8.57 -15.27
CA LYS A 35 -0.37 -8.18 -16.49
C LYS A 35 -1.55 -9.12 -16.74
N GLN A 36 -1.31 -10.42 -16.63
CA GLN A 36 -2.35 -11.44 -16.79
C GLN A 36 -3.08 -11.64 -15.47
N ARG A 37 -4.41 -11.42 -15.48
CA ARG A 37 -5.25 -11.52 -14.29
C ARG A 37 -6.36 -12.54 -14.52
N CYS A 38 -6.35 -13.63 -13.76
CA CYS A 38 -7.43 -14.61 -13.79
C CYS A 38 -8.72 -14.02 -13.19
N PRO A 39 -9.89 -14.65 -13.41
CA PRO A 39 -11.15 -14.14 -12.89
C PRO A 39 -11.20 -14.00 -11.36
N THR A 40 -10.44 -14.83 -10.63
CA THR A 40 -10.31 -14.72 -9.16
C THR A 40 -9.46 -13.52 -8.76
N CYS A 41 -8.36 -13.23 -9.47
CA CYS A 41 -7.55 -12.05 -9.23
C CYS A 41 -8.39 -10.76 -9.30
N ARG A 42 -9.18 -10.61 -10.38
CA ARG A 42 -10.08 -9.46 -10.55
C ARG A 42 -11.13 -9.37 -9.44
N ALA A 43 -11.64 -10.51 -8.96
CA ALA A 43 -12.59 -10.54 -7.85
C ALA A 43 -11.95 -10.08 -6.53
N ILE A 44 -10.73 -10.55 -6.22
CA ILE A 44 -9.98 -10.11 -5.04
C ILE A 44 -9.81 -8.59 -5.08
N GLU A 45 -9.31 -8.05 -6.18
CA GLU A 45 -9.10 -6.62 -6.36
C GLU A 45 -10.39 -5.81 -6.16
N LYS A 46 -11.46 -6.18 -6.89
CA LYS A 46 -12.76 -5.50 -6.85
C LYS A 46 -13.31 -5.45 -5.42
N TYR A 47 -13.40 -6.62 -4.78
CA TYR A 47 -14.03 -6.69 -3.46
C TYR A 47 -13.14 -6.13 -2.36
N THR A 48 -11.81 -6.14 -2.52
CA THR A 48 -10.90 -5.41 -1.63
C THR A 48 -11.15 -3.90 -1.75
N LYS A 49 -11.22 -3.35 -2.96
CA LYS A 49 -11.53 -1.93 -3.20
C LYS A 49 -12.89 -1.55 -2.59
N GLU A 50 -13.91 -2.37 -2.77
CA GLU A 50 -15.23 -2.13 -2.16
C GLU A 50 -15.15 -2.07 -0.63
N VAL A 51 -14.48 -3.02 0.03
CA VAL A 51 -14.33 -2.99 1.49
C VAL A 51 -13.57 -1.74 1.94
N VAL A 52 -12.43 -1.44 1.31
CA VAL A 52 -11.61 -0.30 1.74
C VAL A 52 -12.30 1.04 1.52
N TYR A 53 -12.87 1.26 0.33
CA TYR A 53 -13.41 2.57 -0.02
C TYR A 53 -14.85 2.80 0.44
N ASN A 54 -15.64 1.74 0.68
CA ASN A 54 -17.01 1.88 1.17
C ASN A 54 -17.04 1.71 2.69
N ASP A 55 -16.63 0.54 3.20
CA ASP A 55 -16.77 0.21 4.63
C ASP A 55 -15.77 0.99 5.51
N PHE A 56 -14.59 1.34 4.97
CA PHE A 56 -13.54 2.08 5.68
C PHE A 56 -13.34 3.52 5.17
N ALA A 57 -14.28 4.09 4.42
CA ALA A 57 -14.19 5.43 3.83
C ALA A 57 -13.67 6.52 4.79
N LYS A 58 -14.16 6.53 6.04
CA LYS A 58 -13.74 7.49 7.08
C LYS A 58 -12.27 7.31 7.47
N PHE A 59 -11.79 6.07 7.53
CA PHE A 59 -10.39 5.77 7.85
C PHE A 59 -9.46 6.00 6.66
N VAL A 60 -9.97 5.83 5.44
CA VAL A 60 -9.26 6.24 4.22
C VAL A 60 -9.07 7.75 4.19
N LYS A 61 -10.14 8.53 4.44
CA LYS A 61 -10.09 10.01 4.49
C LYS A 61 -9.11 10.54 5.55
N SER A 62 -8.95 9.84 6.67
CA SER A 62 -7.99 10.20 7.73
C SER A 62 -6.59 9.58 7.57
N GLY A 63 -6.37 8.79 6.50
CA GLY A 63 -5.09 8.13 6.23
C GLY A 63 -4.75 6.95 7.17
N LYS A 64 -5.68 6.54 8.03
CA LYS A 64 -5.57 5.40 8.96
C LYS A 64 -5.71 4.05 8.25
N VAL A 65 -6.43 4.00 7.13
CA VAL A 65 -6.44 2.88 6.19
C VAL A 65 -5.96 3.38 4.84
N ARG A 66 -5.02 2.68 4.22
CA ARG A 66 -4.46 3.02 2.91
C ARG A 66 -4.59 1.82 1.99
N PHE A 67 -4.96 2.04 0.74
CA PHE A 67 -4.96 1.00 -0.28
C PHE A 67 -3.84 1.25 -1.28
N LYS A 68 -3.13 0.18 -1.66
CA LYS A 68 -2.09 0.22 -2.68
C LYS A 68 -2.27 -0.93 -3.65
N GLU A 69 -2.47 -0.61 -4.91
CA GLU A 69 -2.36 -1.57 -6.01
C GLU A 69 -0.92 -1.59 -6.52
N VAL A 70 -0.36 -2.78 -6.71
CA VAL A 70 1.03 -2.96 -7.16
C VAL A 70 1.04 -3.84 -8.42
N ASP A 71 1.35 -3.22 -9.56
CA ASP A 71 1.63 -3.93 -10.80
C ASP A 71 3.06 -4.45 -10.79
N ILE A 72 3.23 -5.74 -10.53
CA ILE A 72 4.55 -6.39 -10.44
C ILE A 72 5.29 -6.42 -11.79
N SER A 73 4.62 -6.10 -12.90
CA SER A 73 5.25 -6.03 -14.22
C SER A 73 5.89 -4.68 -14.53
N THR A 74 5.76 -3.71 -13.62
CA THR A 74 6.45 -2.42 -13.69
C THR A 74 7.75 -2.47 -12.88
N PRO A 75 8.81 -1.71 -13.25
CA PRO A 75 10.06 -1.69 -12.48
C PRO A 75 9.90 -1.25 -11.02
N GLN A 76 8.95 -0.36 -10.73
CA GLN A 76 8.64 0.07 -9.36
C GLN A 76 7.90 -1.03 -8.59
N GLY A 77 6.96 -1.71 -9.25
CA GLY A 77 6.19 -2.79 -8.63
C GLY A 77 7.02 -4.03 -8.37
N GLU A 78 7.92 -4.40 -9.28
CA GLU A 78 8.89 -5.49 -9.12
C GLU A 78 9.75 -5.30 -7.87
N LYS A 79 10.35 -4.11 -7.69
CA LYS A 79 11.13 -3.76 -6.49
C LYS A 79 10.34 -3.91 -5.19
N ILE A 80 9.03 -3.67 -5.22
CA ILE A 80 8.17 -3.87 -4.05
C ILE A 80 7.90 -5.37 -3.91
N ALA A 81 7.52 -6.06 -4.98
CA ALA A 81 7.21 -7.47 -5.00
C ALA A 81 8.38 -8.33 -4.48
N ASP A 82 9.62 -7.99 -4.84
CA ASP A 82 10.84 -8.64 -4.33
C ASP A 82 10.97 -8.53 -2.81
N LYS A 83 10.71 -7.34 -2.25
CA LYS A 83 10.71 -7.13 -0.80
C LYS A 83 9.66 -7.97 -0.09
N TYR A 84 8.55 -8.27 -0.77
CA TYR A 84 7.48 -9.15 -0.28
C TYR A 84 7.66 -10.61 -0.66
N ARG A 85 8.65 -10.93 -1.51
CA ARG A 85 8.85 -12.25 -2.13
C ARG A 85 7.57 -12.75 -2.83
N VAL A 86 6.92 -11.85 -3.55
CA VAL A 86 5.68 -12.09 -4.30
C VAL A 86 6.00 -12.19 -5.78
N SER A 87 5.55 -13.26 -6.44
CA SER A 87 5.71 -13.43 -7.90
C SER A 87 4.37 -13.46 -8.65
N TRP A 88 3.25 -13.39 -7.93
CA TRP A 88 1.89 -13.55 -8.49
C TRP A 88 0.90 -12.63 -7.79
N SER A 89 -0.38 -12.69 -8.17
CA SER A 89 -1.40 -11.94 -7.45
C SER A 89 -1.43 -12.32 -5.97
N SER A 90 -1.45 -11.32 -5.09
CA SER A 90 -1.41 -11.52 -3.64
C SER A 90 -2.12 -10.38 -2.92
N LEU A 91 -2.68 -10.67 -1.75
CA LEU A 91 -3.39 -9.70 -0.92
C LEU A 91 -2.77 -9.65 0.46
N TYR A 92 -2.33 -8.48 0.88
CA TYR A 92 -1.74 -8.23 2.19
C TYR A 92 -2.55 -7.17 2.95
N VAL A 93 -2.61 -7.31 4.27
CA VAL A 93 -3.14 -6.30 5.18
C VAL A 93 -2.14 -6.06 6.29
N ASN A 94 -1.37 -4.99 6.18
CA ASN A 94 -0.21 -4.75 7.03
C ASN A 94 -0.54 -3.69 8.08
N GLY A 95 -0.09 -3.93 9.30
CA GLY A 95 -0.09 -2.91 10.35
C GLY A 95 1.24 -2.16 10.30
N TRP A 96 1.19 -0.84 10.31
CA TRP A 96 2.34 0.02 10.44
C TRP A 96 2.30 0.74 11.78
N ASN A 97 3.43 0.75 12.47
CA ASN A 97 3.60 1.52 13.70
C ASN A 97 5.00 2.15 13.69
N ASN A 98 5.05 3.47 13.62
CA ASN A 98 6.30 4.25 13.63
C ASN A 98 7.35 3.71 12.63
N GLY A 99 6.92 3.44 11.39
CA GLY A 99 7.79 2.91 10.33
C GLY A 99 8.10 1.41 10.41
N LYS A 100 7.66 0.72 11.47
CA LYS A 100 7.77 -0.74 11.59
C LYS A 100 6.55 -1.41 10.97
N GLU A 101 6.81 -2.26 9.98
CA GLU A 101 5.79 -3.03 9.28
C GLU A 101 5.55 -4.39 9.95
N LYS A 102 4.28 -4.74 10.16
CA LYS A 102 3.84 -6.11 10.46
C LYS A 102 2.95 -6.62 9.33
N ARG A 103 3.50 -7.54 8.53
CA ARG A 103 2.81 -8.11 7.37
C ARG A 103 1.77 -9.15 7.77
N ASN A 104 0.63 -9.16 7.08
CA ASN A 104 -0.33 -10.27 7.15
C ASN A 104 -0.71 -10.67 5.73
N ASP A 105 -0.28 -11.87 5.33
CA ASP A 105 -0.63 -12.45 4.04
C ASP A 105 -2.04 -13.05 4.09
N LEU A 106 -2.95 -12.50 3.28
CA LEU A 106 -4.33 -12.95 3.13
C LEU A 106 -4.57 -13.62 1.77
N THR A 107 -3.52 -13.90 0.99
CA THR A 107 -3.60 -14.43 -0.36
C THR A 107 -4.42 -15.73 -0.43
N ARG A 108 -4.11 -16.71 0.44
CA ARG A 108 -4.86 -17.97 0.48
C ARG A 108 -6.36 -17.76 0.77
N MET A 109 -6.68 -16.85 1.68
CA MET A 109 -8.06 -16.49 2.02
C MET A 109 -8.76 -15.83 0.83
N GLY A 110 -8.08 -14.88 0.17
CA GLY A 110 -8.58 -14.20 -1.02
C GLY A 110 -8.92 -15.17 -2.15
N PHE A 111 -8.01 -16.06 -2.50
CA PHE A 111 -8.25 -17.05 -3.56
C PHE A 111 -9.33 -18.07 -3.19
N LYS A 112 -9.46 -18.41 -1.90
CA LYS A 112 -10.50 -19.34 -1.43
C LYS A 112 -11.90 -18.74 -1.53
N TYR A 113 -12.07 -17.47 -1.16
CA TYR A 113 -13.40 -16.90 -0.91
C TYR A 113 -13.85 -15.84 -1.91
N ALA A 114 -12.96 -15.10 -2.58
CA ALA A 114 -13.35 -13.90 -3.34
C ALA A 114 -14.41 -14.15 -4.44
N ARG A 115 -14.42 -15.33 -5.07
CA ARG A 115 -15.47 -15.73 -6.04
C ARG A 115 -16.51 -16.66 -5.46
N ASN A 116 -16.09 -17.61 -4.62
CA ASN A 116 -16.95 -18.70 -4.18
C ASN A 116 -17.82 -18.34 -2.97
N ASN A 117 -17.37 -17.36 -2.17
CA ASN A 117 -18.12 -16.84 -1.03
C ASN A 117 -17.69 -15.39 -0.73
N THR A 118 -18.14 -14.47 -1.59
CA THR A 118 -17.80 -13.05 -1.50
C THR A 118 -18.15 -12.42 -0.15
N ALA A 119 -19.26 -12.86 0.47
CA ALA A 119 -19.66 -12.37 1.79
C ALA A 119 -18.62 -12.72 2.85
N GLN A 120 -18.14 -13.97 2.87
CA GLN A 120 -17.08 -14.40 3.78
C GLN A 120 -15.76 -13.66 3.51
N PHE A 121 -15.39 -13.47 2.24
CA PHE A 121 -14.21 -12.68 1.88
C PHE A 121 -14.25 -11.27 2.48
N LYS A 122 -15.37 -10.55 2.29
CA LYS A 122 -15.54 -9.19 2.82
C LYS A 122 -15.52 -9.17 4.35
N THR A 123 -16.15 -10.16 5.00
CA THR A 123 -16.17 -10.27 6.47
C THR A 123 -14.77 -10.48 7.04
N GLU A 124 -13.99 -11.43 6.50
CA GLU A 124 -12.63 -11.69 6.98
C GLU A 124 -11.68 -10.52 6.72
N LEU A 125 -11.80 -9.86 5.56
CA LEU A 125 -11.03 -8.65 5.26
C LEU A 125 -11.35 -7.52 6.24
N LYS A 126 -12.64 -7.22 6.48
CA LYS A 126 -13.07 -6.23 7.48
C LYS A 126 -12.55 -6.55 8.87
N LYS A 127 -12.66 -7.82 9.28
CA LYS A 127 -12.17 -8.29 10.58
C LYS A 127 -10.67 -8.02 10.74
N LYS A 128 -9.86 -8.36 9.73
CA LYS A 128 -8.41 -8.15 9.77
C LYS A 128 -8.05 -6.66 9.83
N ILE A 129 -8.71 -5.80 9.03
CA ILE A 129 -8.46 -4.35 9.06
C ILE A 129 -8.83 -3.78 10.44
N ASN A 130 -9.99 -4.12 10.98
CA ASN A 130 -10.42 -3.67 12.31
C ASN A 130 -9.48 -4.16 13.43
N GLN A 131 -8.95 -5.38 13.34
CA GLN A 131 -7.97 -5.88 14.30
C GLN A 131 -6.70 -5.02 14.34
N LEU A 132 -6.24 -4.49 13.20
CA LEU A 132 -5.02 -3.70 13.10
C LEU A 132 -5.23 -2.20 13.38
N LEU A 133 -6.48 -1.72 13.28
CA LEU A 133 -6.85 -0.34 13.64
C LEU A 133 -6.92 -0.10 15.16
N LYS A 134 -7.14 -1.15 15.95
CA LYS A 134 -7.08 -1.12 17.42
C LYS A 134 -5.64 -0.86 17.86
#